data_AF-A0A4Y7R6I6-F1
#
_entry.id   AF-A0A4Y7R6I6-F1
#
_cell.length_a   1.000
_cell.length_b   1.000
_cell.length_c   1.000
_cell.angle_alpha   90.00
_cell.angle_beta   90.00
_cell.angle_gamma   90.00
#
_symmetry.space_group_name_H-M   'P 1'
#
loop_
_entity.id
_entity.type
_entity.pdbx_description
1 polymer ?
#
loop_
_entity_poly.entity_id
_entity_poly.type
_entity_poly.pdbx_seq_one_letter_code
_entity_poly.pdbx_strand_id
1 'polypeptide(L)'
;MDYTLIPGAINPVGLHTMIGAFIFGIGMTIAGGCASGVLMRIGEGHVLPWVALLGFFIGTTLGAKNYSFWYDNIISKARVVYFPEHISLEVVVIVQIIVLVGLYKLAAWYEKKSVQG
;
A
#
# COMPACT_ATOMS: atom_id res chain seq x y z
N MET A 1 -9.71 -25.58 -8.60
CA MET A 1 -8.70 -25.53 -7.54
C MET A 1 -9.33 -24.81 -6.37
N ASP A 2 -9.41 -25.46 -5.21
CA ASP A 2 -10.10 -24.94 -4.02
C ASP A 2 -9.29 -23.81 -3.37
N TYR A 3 -9.76 -22.57 -3.53
CA TYR A 3 -9.15 -21.35 -2.96
C TYR A 3 -9.40 -21.19 -1.46
N THR A 4 -10.17 -22.11 -0.85
CA THR A 4 -10.62 -22.07 0.54
C THR A 4 -9.59 -22.64 1.54
N LEU A 5 -8.56 -23.34 1.06
CA LEU A 5 -7.52 -23.99 1.88
C LEU A 5 -6.22 -23.20 1.99
N ILE A 6 -6.11 -22.05 1.31
CA ILE A 6 -4.93 -21.18 1.40
C ILE A 6 -5.17 -20.22 2.56
N PRO A 7 -4.28 -20.15 3.58
CA PRO A 7 -4.32 -19.11 4.60
C PRO A 7 -3.97 -17.77 3.95
N GLY A 8 -4.98 -17.11 3.39
CA GLY A 8 -4.87 -15.83 2.71
C GLY A 8 -6.24 -15.42 2.17
N ALA A 9 -6.83 -14.40 2.77
CA ALA A 9 -8.09 -13.83 2.29
C ALA A 9 -7.87 -13.24 0.89
N ILE A 10 -8.16 -14.02 -0.14
CA ILE A 10 -8.06 -13.51 -1.50
C ILE A 10 -9.32 -12.71 -1.81
N ASN A 11 -9.16 -11.39 -1.76
CA ASN A 11 -10.22 -10.46 -2.08
C ASN A 11 -10.13 -10.02 -3.55
N PRO A 12 -11.27 -9.75 -4.20
CA PRO A 12 -11.30 -9.19 -5.55
C PRO A 12 -10.58 -7.85 -5.60
N VAL A 13 -9.48 -7.81 -6.36
CA VAL A 13 -8.78 -6.58 -6.71
C VAL A 13 -9.42 -5.99 -7.95
N GLY A 14 -9.75 -4.69 -7.93
CA GLY A 14 -10.44 -4.05 -9.05
C GLY A 14 -10.30 -2.53 -9.06
N LEU A 15 -11.17 -1.87 -9.81
CA LEU A 15 -11.13 -0.40 -9.96
C LEU A 15 -11.28 0.33 -8.63
N HIS A 16 -12.04 -0.23 -7.69
CA HIS A 16 -12.17 0.30 -6.34
C HIS A 16 -10.82 0.34 -5.58
N THR A 17 -9.96 -0.66 -5.78
CA THR A 17 -8.63 -0.74 -5.18
C THR A 17 -7.72 0.34 -5.74
N MET A 18 -7.80 0.62 -7.06
CA MET A 18 -7.03 1.69 -7.70
C MET A 18 -7.43 3.08 -7.18
N ILE A 19 -8.74 3.35 -7.08
CA ILE A 19 -9.26 4.61 -6.52
C ILE A 19 -8.84 4.75 -5.06
N GLY A 20 -8.98 3.68 -4.26
CA GLY A 20 -8.55 3.66 -2.87
C GLY A 20 -7.05 3.92 -2.70
N ALA A 21 -6.21 3.28 -3.52
CA ALA A 21 -4.76 3.48 -3.51
C ALA A 21 -4.36 4.92 -3.86
N PHE A 22 -5.07 5.55 -4.80
CA PHE A 22 -4.83 6.95 -5.17
C PHE A 22 -5.18 7.91 -4.02
N ILE A 23 -6.36 7.77 -3.41
CA ILE A 23 -6.78 8.59 -2.26
C ILE A 23 -5.84 8.36 -1.06
N PHE A 24 -5.45 7.12 -0.82
CA PHE A 24 -4.47 6.78 0.22
C PHE A 24 -3.12 7.44 -0.03
N GLY A 25 -2.63 7.43 -1.28
CA GLY A 25 -1.41 8.13 -1.67
C GLY A 25 -1.48 9.64 -1.41
N ILE A 26 -2.60 10.28 -1.74
CA ILE A 26 -2.81 11.70 -1.41
C ILE A 26 -2.74 11.92 0.11
N GLY A 27 -3.45 11.11 0.90
CA GLY A 27 -3.43 11.18 2.36
C GLY A 27 -2.02 11.02 2.93
N MET A 28 -1.21 10.11 2.37
CA MET A 28 0.18 9.88 2.78
C MET A 28 1.06 11.12 2.55
N THR A 29 0.88 11.83 1.44
CA THR A 29 1.64 13.06 1.15
C THR A 29 1.27 14.19 2.13
N ILE A 30 -0.02 14.35 2.44
CA ILE A 30 -0.51 15.35 3.41
C ILE A 30 -0.02 15.04 4.83
N ALA A 31 0.01 13.75 5.22
CA ALA A 31 0.50 13.32 6.53
C ALA A 31 2.03 13.46 6.68
N GLY A 32 2.77 13.68 5.59
CA GLY A 32 4.23 13.82 5.60
C GLY A 32 4.99 12.52 5.88
N GLY A 33 4.35 11.36 5.70
CA GLY A 33 4.95 10.05 5.91
C GLY A 33 3.96 8.89 5.79
N CYS A 34 4.49 7.67 5.68
CA CYS A 34 3.67 6.46 5.79
C CYS A 34 3.26 6.23 7.25
N ALA A 35 2.20 5.44 7.48
CA ALA A 35 1.73 5.13 8.83
C ALA A 35 2.84 4.58 9.75
N SER A 36 3.72 3.72 9.22
CA SER A 36 4.89 3.19 9.94
C SER A 36 5.90 4.28 10.32
N GLY A 37 6.15 5.24 9.42
CA GLY A 37 7.05 6.37 9.69
C GLY A 37 6.46 7.37 10.70
N VAL A 38 5.14 7.56 10.68
CA VAL A 38 4.41 8.35 11.70
C VAL A 38 4.57 7.72 13.08
N LEU A 39 4.42 6.39 13.19
CA LEU A 39 4.62 5.65 14.45
C LEU A 39 6.07 5.75 14.96
N MET A 40 7.06 5.64 14.07
CA MET A 40 8.48 5.79 14.41
C MET A 40 8.75 7.17 15.03
N ARG A 41 8.28 8.25 14.40
CA ARG A 41 8.48 9.63 14.90
C ARG A 41 7.76 9.91 16.22
N ILE A 42 6.62 9.28 16.44
CA ILE A 42 5.93 9.32 17.75
C ILE A 42 6.80 8.65 18.81
N GLY A 43 7.43 7.51 18.48
CA GLY A 43 8.40 6.83 19.34
C GLY A 43 9.65 7.65 19.65
N GLU A 44 10.07 8.52 18.72
CA GLU A 44 11.17 9.49 18.90
C GLU A 44 10.76 10.72 19.74
N GLY A 45 9.50 10.80 20.18
CA GLY A 45 9.00 11.88 21.05
C GLY A 45 8.43 13.10 20.30
N HIS A 46 8.27 13.03 18.97
CA HIS A 46 7.65 14.12 18.23
C HIS A 46 6.13 14.15 18.41
N VAL A 47 5.61 15.33 18.75
CA VAL A 47 4.17 15.57 19.00
C VAL A 47 3.35 15.82 17.72
N LEU A 48 3.97 16.32 16.65
CA LEU A 48 3.29 16.60 15.38
C LEU A 48 2.55 15.41 14.73
N PRO A 49 3.13 14.19 14.67
CA PRO A 49 2.49 13.06 13.99
C PRO A 49 1.29 12.47 14.76
N TRP A 50 1.03 12.89 16.00
CA TRP A 50 -0.16 12.45 16.76
C TRP A 50 -1.47 12.82 16.09
N VAL A 51 -1.53 13.98 15.44
CA VAL A 51 -2.74 14.42 14.71
C VAL A 51 -3.00 13.50 13.50
N ALA A 52 -1.95 13.12 12.78
CA ALA A 52 -2.05 12.17 11.67
C ALA A 52 -2.49 10.78 12.14
N LEU A 53 -2.00 10.32 13.30
CA LEU A 53 -2.42 9.07 13.92
C LEU A 53 -3.92 9.06 14.27
N LEU A 54 -4.41 10.13 14.90
CA LEU A 54 -5.83 10.26 15.23
C LEU A 54 -6.71 10.29 13.98
N GLY A 55 -6.30 11.03 12.95
CA GLY A 55 -6.99 11.03 11.65
C GLY A 55 -7.03 9.64 11.02
N PHE A 56 -5.93 8.88 11.12
CA PHE A 56 -5.86 7.50 10.64
C PHE A 56 -6.83 6.57 11.40
N PHE A 57 -6.90 6.67 12.73
CA PHE A 57 -7.85 5.89 13.54
C PHE A 57 -9.31 6.21 13.21
N ILE A 58 -9.66 7.49 13.12
CA ILE A 58 -11.03 7.92 12.80
C ILE A 58 -11.39 7.49 11.37
N GLY A 59 -10.49 7.70 10.41
CA GLY A 59 -10.69 7.28 9.02
C GLY A 59 -10.86 5.76 8.88
N THR A 60 -10.04 4.98 9.57
CA THR A 60 -10.10 3.50 9.52
C THR A 60 -11.38 2.96 10.14
N THR A 61 -11.83 3.52 11.26
CA THR A 61 -13.07 3.09 11.94
C THR A 61 -14.32 3.45 11.14
N LEU A 62 -14.37 4.66 10.57
CA LEU A 62 -15.46 5.06 9.67
C LEU A 62 -15.46 4.25 8.37
N GLY A 63 -14.28 3.99 7.79
CA GLY A 63 -14.11 3.14 6.62
C GLY A 63 -14.59 1.71 6.88
N ALA A 64 -14.23 1.13 8.01
CA ALA A 64 -14.68 -0.22 8.40
C ALA A 64 -16.20 -0.28 8.61
N LYS A 65 -16.81 0.74 9.21
CA LYS A 65 -18.27 0.81 9.39
C LYS A 65 -19.00 0.88 8.05
N ASN A 66 -18.53 1.72 7.13
CA ASN A 66 -19.15 1.85 5.81
C ASN A 66 -18.77 0.72 4.85
N TYR A 67 -17.80 -0.13 5.20
CA TYR A 67 -17.26 -1.18 4.33
C TYR A 67 -18.35 -2.07 3.73
N SER A 68 -19.37 -2.47 4.50
CA SER A 68 -20.48 -3.30 3.99
C SER A 68 -21.22 -2.63 2.83
N PHE A 69 -21.49 -1.33 2.90
CA PHE A 69 -22.17 -0.59 1.84
C PHE A 69 -21.32 -0.51 0.55
N TRP A 70 -20.02 -0.26 0.70
CA TRP A 70 -19.09 -0.24 -0.45
C TRP A 70 -18.90 -1.65 -1.02
N TYR A 71 -18.95 -2.68 -0.16
CA TYR A 71 -18.80 -4.06 -0.56
C TYR A 71 -19.91 -4.50 -1.52
N ASP A 72 -21.16 -4.23 -1.13
CA ASP A 72 -22.35 -4.65 -1.87
C ASP A 72 -22.52 -3.89 -3.19
N ASN A 73 -22.21 -2.59 -3.23
CA ASN A 73 -22.41 -1.77 -4.43
C ASN A 73 -21.26 -1.83 -5.45
N ILE A 74 -20.01 -1.98 -4.99
CA ILE A 74 -18.83 -1.71 -5.84
C ILE A 74 -17.86 -2.91 -5.87
N ILE A 75 -17.62 -3.57 -4.74
CA ILE A 75 -16.67 -4.70 -4.67
C ILE A 75 -17.25 -5.97 -5.32
N SER A 76 -18.55 -6.25 -5.13
CA SER A 76 -19.18 -7.50 -5.60
C SER A 76 -19.14 -7.68 -7.13
N LYS A 77 -19.00 -6.58 -7.90
CA LYS A 77 -18.87 -6.61 -9.37
C LYS A 77 -17.42 -6.65 -9.88
N ALA A 78 -16.44 -6.56 -8.99
CA ALA A 78 -15.04 -6.51 -9.40
C ALA A 78 -14.50 -7.92 -9.72
N ARG A 79 -13.91 -8.07 -10.90
CA ARG A 79 -13.28 -9.33 -11.35
C ARG A 79 -12.07 -9.62 -10.47
N VAL A 80 -12.05 -10.77 -9.80
CA VAL A 80 -10.91 -11.28 -9.04
C VAL A 80 -9.77 -11.59 -10.03
N VAL A 81 -8.76 -10.73 -10.11
CA VAL A 81 -7.55 -11.02 -10.88
C VAL A 81 -6.59 -11.79 -9.99
N TYR A 82 -6.66 -13.13 -10.05
CA TYR A 82 -5.67 -14.01 -9.43
C TYR A 82 -4.42 -14.07 -10.31
N PHE A 83 -3.45 -13.21 -10.00
CA PHE A 83 -2.12 -13.23 -10.60
C PHE A 83 -1.24 -14.48 -10.28
N PRO A 84 -1.44 -15.24 -9.17
CA PRO A 84 -0.59 -16.40 -8.85
C PRO A 84 -0.80 -17.64 -9.74
N GLU A 85 -1.81 -17.65 -10.61
CA GLU A 85 -2.10 -18.82 -11.47
C GLU A 85 -1.23 -18.86 -12.73
N HIS A 86 -0.52 -17.76 -13.04
CA HIS A 86 0.34 -17.65 -14.22
C HIS A 86 1.82 -17.35 -13.92
N ILE A 87 2.17 -16.90 -12.71
CA ILE A 87 3.54 -16.52 -12.37
C ILE A 87 3.97 -17.21 -11.07
N SER A 88 4.98 -18.08 -11.17
CA SER A 88 5.60 -18.74 -10.02
C SER A 88 6.12 -17.73 -9.00
N LEU A 89 5.96 -18.02 -7.70
CA LEU A 89 6.43 -17.15 -6.62
C LEU A 89 7.92 -16.78 -6.76
N GLU A 90 8.74 -17.73 -7.24
CA GLU A 90 10.16 -17.53 -7.52
C GLU A 90 10.40 -16.40 -8.52
N VAL A 91 9.61 -16.34 -9.60
CA VAL A 91 9.72 -15.29 -10.63
C VAL A 91 9.32 -13.94 -10.05
N VAL A 92 8.26 -13.88 -9.24
CA VAL A 92 7.84 -12.63 -8.58
C VAL A 92 8.94 -12.09 -7.67
N VAL A 93 9.57 -12.94 -6.86
CA VAL A 93 10.66 -12.55 -5.95
C VAL A 93 11.89 -12.09 -6.73
N ILE A 94 12.28 -12.80 -7.80
CA ILE A 94 13.42 -12.41 -8.64
C ILE A 94 13.17 -11.05 -9.30
N VAL A 95 11.99 -10.85 -9.89
CA VAL A 95 11.62 -9.56 -10.50
C VAL A 95 11.63 -8.43 -9.47
N GLN A 96 11.08 -8.66 -8.28
CA GLN A 96 11.07 -7.68 -7.20
C GLN A 96 12.50 -7.25 -6.80
N ILE A 97 13.41 -8.22 -6.64
CA ILE A 97 14.81 -7.93 -6.31
C ILE A 97 15.49 -7.14 -7.44
N ILE A 98 15.26 -7.51 -8.71
CA ILE A 98 15.81 -6.79 -9.86
C ILE A 98 15.35 -5.34 -9.87
N VAL A 99 14.06 -5.08 -9.62
CA VAL A 99 13.51 -3.72 -9.56
C VAL A 99 14.13 -2.92 -8.42
N LEU A 100 14.25 -3.50 -7.23
CA LEU A 100 14.90 -2.85 -6.07
C LEU A 100 16.36 -2.50 -6.36
N VAL A 101 17.13 -3.41 -6.96
CA VAL A 101 18.53 -3.17 -7.34
C VAL A 101 18.63 -2.09 -8.42
N GLY A 102 17.72 -2.11 -9.40
CA GLY A 102 17.65 -1.09 -10.46
C GLY A 102 17.37 0.30 -9.89
N LEU A 103 16.38 0.41 -9.01
CA LEU A 103 16.05 1.65 -8.30
C LEU A 103 17.21 2.15 -7.44
N TYR A 104 17.89 1.24 -6.72
CA TYR A 104 19.06 1.60 -5.92
C TYR A 104 20.19 2.16 -6.79
N LYS A 105 20.52 1.51 -7.92
CA LYS A 105 21.55 2.00 -8.84
C LYS A 105 21.19 3.36 -9.44
N LEU A 106 19.92 3.56 -9.80
CA LEU A 106 19.40 4.83 -10.31
C LEU A 106 19.51 5.95 -9.26
N ALA A 107 19.09 5.67 -8.02
CA ALA A 107 19.19 6.61 -6.92
C ALA A 107 20.66 6.98 -6.64
N ALA A 108 21.55 5.99 -6.54
CA ALA A 108 22.98 6.22 -6.33
C ALA A 108 23.64 7.00 -7.48
N TRP A 109 23.20 6.79 -8.73
CA TRP A 109 23.64 7.58 -9.86
C TRP A 109 23.15 9.03 -9.79
N TYR A 110 21.90 9.24 -9.38
CA TYR A 110 21.32 10.57 -9.21
C TYR A 110 22.02 11.36 -8.10
N GLU A 111 22.32 10.70 -6.98
CA GLU A 111 23.01 11.29 -5.83
C GLU A 111 24.45 11.71 -6.17
N LYS A 112 25.19 10.85 -6.91
CA LYS A 112 26.51 11.22 -7.43
C LYS A 112 26.46 12.41 -8.37
N LYS A 113 25.37 12.57 -9.13
CA LYS A 113 25.19 13.68 -10.06
C LYS A 113 24.77 14.98 -9.35
N SER A 114 24.07 14.91 -8.22
CA SER A 114 23.63 16.09 -7.45
C SER A 114 24.67 16.63 -6.46
N VAL A 115 25.65 15.84 -6.03
CA VAL A 115 26.72 16.27 -5.10
C VAL A 115 27.88 16.99 -5.81
N GLN A 116 27.94 16.94 -7.15
CA GLN A 116 29.00 17.56 -7.96
C GLN A 116 28.57 18.83 -8.72
N GLY A 117 27.38 19.38 -8.43
CA GLY A 117 26.86 20.63 -9.00
C GLY A 117 26.94 21.80 -8.04
#